data_AF-A0A3R9VDC3-F1
#
_entry.id   AF-A0A3R9VDC3-F1
#
_cell.length_a   1.000
_cell.length_b   1.000
_cell.length_c   1.000
_cell.angle_alpha   90.00
_cell.angle_beta   90.00
_cell.angle_gamma   90.00
#
_symmetry.space_group_name_H-M   'P 1'
#
loop_
_entity.id
_entity.type
_entity.pdbx_description
1 polymer ?
#
loop_
_entity_poly.entity_id
_entity_poly.type
_entity_poly.pdbx_seq_one_letter_code
_entity_poly.pdbx_strand_id
1 'polypeptide(L)'
;MTGRRTGLGKRCGALVASVGLLGACTSGSTEPQVPYWMDGVTVESVARHVQVELPGTATGAKAAHQRAHDDMLLLSFVLPTAEVDGFVDGLKPERPLRPGTPFAGEGKLFDRLGLPEPASVPGVRETQVCAPCLARDLDFLQLAVARVDERSTRLYFRAID
;
A
#
# COMPACT_ATOMS: atom_id res chain seq x y z
N MET A 1 -22.18 21.00 54.21
CA MET A 1 -21.65 20.70 55.55
C MET A 1 -21.72 19.19 55.79
N THR A 2 -20.60 18.61 56.23
CA THR A 2 -20.43 17.32 56.96
C THR A 2 -20.94 16.02 56.31
N GLY A 3 -20.12 14.96 56.09
CA GLY A 3 -18.74 14.69 56.50
C GLY A 3 -18.45 13.17 56.56
N ARG A 4 -17.41 12.82 57.31
CA ARG A 4 -16.87 11.47 57.67
C ARG A 4 -15.88 10.87 56.66
N ARG A 5 -14.79 10.22 57.06
CA ARG A 5 -14.18 9.93 58.37
C ARG A 5 -12.78 9.32 58.10
N THR A 6 -11.83 9.56 59.03
CA THR A 6 -10.73 8.66 59.49
C THR A 6 -10.06 7.76 58.45
N GLY A 7 -8.80 7.94 58.07
CA GLY A 7 -7.61 7.88 58.93
C GLY A 7 -7.10 6.44 59.03
N LEU A 8 -5.98 6.10 58.37
CA LEU A 8 -5.04 5.08 58.83
C LEU A 8 -3.73 5.14 58.03
N GLY A 9 -2.66 5.59 58.69
CA GLY A 9 -1.31 5.39 58.18
C GLY A 9 -0.97 3.90 58.17
N LYS A 10 -0.45 3.41 57.04
CA LYS A 10 0.25 2.13 56.98
C LYS A 10 1.61 2.33 56.35
N ARG A 11 2.61 2.46 57.23
CA ARG A 11 3.98 2.03 56.94
C ARG A 11 3.92 0.51 56.71
N CYS A 12 4.21 0.05 55.50
CA CYS A 12 4.60 -1.33 55.27
C CYS A 12 6.10 -1.35 54.99
N GLY A 13 6.85 -1.71 56.03
CA GLY A 13 8.21 -2.21 55.90
C GLY A 13 8.21 -3.59 55.25
N ALA A 14 9.28 -3.84 54.49
CA ALA A 14 9.47 -4.94 53.56
C ALA A 14 9.47 -6.35 54.20
N LEU A 15 9.01 -7.33 53.42
CA LEU A 15 9.36 -8.75 53.55
C LEU A 15 9.60 -9.34 52.15
N VAL A 16 10.62 -10.18 52.10
CA VAL A 16 11.43 -10.60 50.94
C VAL A 16 10.73 -11.66 50.08
N ALA A 17 10.78 -11.51 48.75
CA ALA A 17 10.84 -12.61 47.78
C ALA A 17 11.19 -12.12 46.36
N SER A 18 12.24 -12.70 45.78
CA SER A 18 12.50 -12.89 44.34
C SER A 18 13.07 -11.74 43.49
N VAL A 19 14.21 -12.08 42.89
CA VAL A 19 15.03 -11.38 41.88
C VAL A 19 14.28 -11.16 40.56
N GLY A 20 14.47 -10.01 39.91
CA GLY A 20 14.10 -9.81 38.51
C GLY A 20 14.00 -8.35 38.08
N LEU A 21 15.08 -7.86 37.46
CA LEU A 21 15.25 -6.60 36.72
C LEU A 21 13.98 -5.80 36.39
N LEU A 22 13.89 -4.57 36.91
CA LEU A 22 12.96 -3.55 36.47
C LEU A 22 13.27 -3.17 35.01
N GLY A 23 12.56 -3.81 34.08
CA GLY A 23 12.49 -3.39 32.69
C GLY A 23 11.86 -2.02 32.63
N ALA A 24 12.69 -1.00 32.42
CA ALA A 24 12.23 0.31 31.99
C ALA A 24 11.51 0.12 30.64
N CYS A 25 10.18 0.24 30.65
CA CYS A 25 9.43 0.45 29.42
C CYS A 25 9.89 1.78 28.85
N THR A 26 10.95 1.74 28.04
CA THR A 26 11.29 2.84 27.15
C THR A 26 10.18 2.84 26.12
N SER A 27 9.15 3.65 26.36
CA SER A 27 8.19 4.03 25.33
C SER A 27 9.00 4.75 24.25
N GLY A 28 9.52 3.98 23.29
CA GLY A 28 10.11 4.53 22.08
C GLY A 28 9.03 5.37 21.43
N SER A 29 9.18 6.69 21.51
CA SER A 29 8.37 7.60 20.72
C SER A 29 8.74 7.33 19.27
N THR A 30 7.91 6.57 18.56
CA THR A 30 7.99 6.53 17.10
C THR A 30 7.61 7.93 16.63
N GLU A 31 8.59 8.75 16.28
CA GLU A 31 8.31 10.01 15.59
C GLU A 31 7.48 9.68 14.33
N PRO A 32 6.45 10.49 14.01
CA PRO A 32 5.70 10.33 12.78
C PRO A 32 6.67 10.32 11.60
N GLN A 33 6.73 9.20 10.86
CA GLN A 33 7.56 9.14 9.66
C GLN A 33 6.96 10.08 8.62
N VAL A 34 7.73 11.11 8.24
CA VAL A 34 7.35 12.00 7.14
C VAL A 34 7.47 11.21 5.84
N PRO A 35 6.40 11.11 5.02
CA PRO A 35 6.44 10.33 3.80
C PRO A 35 7.53 10.79 2.83
N TYR A 36 8.33 9.88 2.30
CA TYR A 36 9.37 10.19 1.32
C TYR A 36 9.49 9.11 0.25
N TRP A 37 9.93 9.51 -0.94
CA TRP A 37 10.08 8.61 -2.07
C TRP A 37 11.48 8.00 -2.07
N MET A 38 11.55 6.70 -2.31
CA MET A 38 12.80 5.96 -2.39
C MET A 38 13.50 6.21 -3.72
N ASP A 39 14.81 6.40 -3.66
CA ASP A 39 15.68 6.43 -4.84
C ASP A 39 16.09 5.01 -5.26
N GLY A 40 16.41 4.82 -6.54
CA GLY A 40 16.92 3.55 -7.06
C GLY A 40 15.90 2.39 -7.10
N VAL A 41 14.61 2.69 -6.93
CA VAL A 41 13.53 1.69 -7.03
C VAL A 41 13.50 1.08 -8.43
N THR A 42 13.50 -0.25 -8.50
CA THR A 42 13.42 -0.99 -9.76
C THR A 42 12.00 -1.48 -10.03
N VAL A 43 11.68 -1.73 -11.29
CA VAL A 43 10.39 -2.33 -11.68
C VAL A 43 10.28 -3.73 -11.08
N GLU A 44 11.36 -4.50 -11.14
CA GLU A 44 11.42 -5.88 -10.67
C GLU A 44 11.25 -5.98 -9.16
N SER A 45 11.82 -5.05 -8.38
CA SER A 45 11.65 -5.02 -6.93
C SER A 45 10.20 -4.75 -6.55
N VAL A 46 9.56 -3.75 -7.16
CA VAL A 46 8.16 -3.42 -6.86
C VAL A 46 7.22 -4.52 -7.35
N ALA A 47 7.40 -5.03 -8.57
CA ALA A 47 6.60 -6.12 -9.12
C ALA A 47 6.62 -7.37 -8.25
N ARG A 48 7.81 -7.73 -7.71
CA ARG A 48 7.96 -8.83 -6.76
C ARG A 48 7.26 -8.54 -5.43
N HIS A 49 7.37 -7.31 -4.92
CA HIS A 49 6.69 -6.91 -3.68
C HIS A 49 5.18 -7.00 -3.82
N VAL A 50 4.62 -6.48 -4.92
CA VAL A 50 3.18 -6.50 -5.16
C VAL A 50 2.66 -7.81 -5.77
N GLN A 51 3.55 -8.79 -5.96
CA GLN A 51 3.28 -10.10 -6.57
C GLN A 51 2.56 -10.02 -7.93
N VAL A 52 3.00 -9.07 -8.76
CA VAL A 52 2.54 -8.92 -10.13
C VAL A 52 3.66 -9.40 -11.06
N GLU A 53 3.41 -10.50 -11.76
CA GLU A 53 4.33 -10.97 -12.81
C GLU A 53 4.16 -10.14 -14.07
N LEU A 54 5.25 -9.53 -14.58
CA LEU A 54 5.20 -8.78 -15.83
C LEU A 54 5.25 -9.76 -17.02
N PRO A 55 4.26 -9.75 -17.93
CA PRO A 55 4.34 -10.53 -19.15
C PRO A 55 5.56 -10.12 -20.00
N GLY A 56 6.14 -11.05 -20.76
CA GLY A 56 7.27 -10.75 -21.64
C GLY A 56 6.96 -9.74 -22.77
N THR A 57 5.68 -9.50 -23.02
CA THR A 57 5.14 -8.49 -23.95
C THR A 57 4.99 -7.10 -23.32
N ALA A 58 5.22 -6.97 -22.00
CA ALA A 58 5.08 -5.73 -21.28
C ALA A 58 6.13 -4.71 -21.73
N THR A 59 5.69 -3.48 -21.96
CA THR A 59 6.57 -2.37 -22.36
C THR A 59 6.32 -1.13 -21.50
N GLY A 60 7.27 -0.18 -21.51
CA GLY A 60 7.11 1.09 -20.82
C GLY A 60 6.84 0.96 -19.32
N ALA A 61 7.46 -0.05 -18.69
CA ALA A 61 7.32 -0.36 -17.28
C ALA A 61 8.01 0.71 -16.42
N LYS A 62 7.32 1.16 -15.36
CA LYS A 62 7.76 2.20 -14.43
C LYS A 62 7.28 1.83 -13.03
N ALA A 63 8.07 2.14 -12.02
CA ALA A 63 7.72 1.89 -10.63
C ALA A 63 8.24 2.96 -9.69
N ALA A 64 7.57 3.11 -8.54
CA ALA A 64 8.01 3.95 -7.43
C ALA A 64 7.58 3.34 -6.10
N HIS A 65 8.27 3.73 -5.04
CA HIS A 65 8.00 3.34 -3.67
C HIS A 65 8.09 4.58 -2.78
N GLN A 66 7.02 4.86 -2.04
CA GLN A 66 6.99 5.85 -0.98
C GLN A 66 7.04 5.14 0.36
N ARG A 67 8.01 5.50 1.20
CA ARG A 67 8.05 5.08 2.60
C ARG A 67 7.15 5.99 3.42
N ALA A 68 6.28 5.40 4.23
CA ALA A 68 5.42 6.12 5.17
C ALA A 68 5.05 5.18 6.35
N HIS A 69 3.96 5.47 7.05
CA HIS A 69 3.44 4.51 8.03
C HIS A 69 2.98 3.23 7.33
N ASP A 70 2.19 3.42 6.28
CA ASP A 70 1.84 2.39 5.30
C ASP A 70 2.54 2.76 3.99
N ASP A 71 3.42 1.90 3.52
CA ASP A 71 4.22 2.14 2.34
C ASP A 71 3.34 2.11 1.10
N MET A 72 3.57 3.06 0.17
CA MET A 72 2.87 3.08 -1.10
C MET A 72 3.76 2.62 -2.23
N LEU A 73 3.30 1.63 -2.99
CA LEU A 73 3.98 1.06 -4.13
C LEU A 73 3.19 1.37 -5.40
N LEU A 74 3.86 1.95 -6.39
CA LEU A 74 3.29 2.23 -7.70
C LEU A 74 3.98 1.38 -8.75
N LEU A 75 3.20 0.75 -9.62
CA LEU A 75 3.70 0.01 -10.78
C LEU A 75 2.82 0.35 -11.98
N SER A 76 3.42 0.58 -13.15
CA SER A 76 2.68 0.73 -14.39
C SER A 76 3.45 0.16 -15.57
N PHE A 77 2.75 -0.50 -16.48
CA PHE A 77 3.30 -1.00 -17.74
C PHE A 77 2.20 -1.06 -18.80
N VAL A 78 2.59 -1.29 -20.05
CA VAL A 78 1.68 -1.37 -21.20
C VAL A 78 1.67 -2.80 -21.72
N LEU A 79 0.47 -3.31 -21.99
CA LEU A 79 0.25 -4.58 -22.69
C LEU A 79 -0.46 -4.37 -24.03
N PRO A 80 -0.33 -5.31 -24.97
CA PRO A 80 -1.26 -5.44 -26.07
C PRO A 80 -2.70 -5.53 -25.55
N THR A 81 -3.63 -4.76 -26.11
CA THR A 81 -5.04 -4.71 -25.65
C THR A 81 -5.68 -6.10 -25.63
N ALA A 82 -5.29 -6.99 -26.54
CA ALA A 82 -5.78 -8.36 -26.61
C ALA A 82 -5.36 -9.26 -25.43
N GLU A 83 -4.30 -8.89 -24.70
CA GLU A 83 -3.77 -9.66 -23.56
C GLU A 83 -4.31 -9.18 -22.21
N VAL A 84 -4.90 -7.98 -22.17
CA VAL A 84 -5.31 -7.30 -20.93
C VAL A 84 -6.31 -8.13 -20.13
N ASP A 85 -7.37 -8.63 -20.77
CA ASP A 85 -8.45 -9.31 -20.05
C ASP A 85 -7.92 -10.61 -19.40
N GLY A 86 -7.15 -11.41 -20.14
CA GLY A 86 -6.53 -12.63 -19.59
C GLY A 86 -5.51 -12.35 -18.48
N PHE A 87 -4.76 -11.26 -18.61
CA PHE A 87 -3.85 -10.80 -17.56
C PHE A 87 -4.61 -10.38 -16.30
N VAL A 88 -5.66 -9.57 -16.44
CA VAL A 88 -6.50 -9.09 -15.33
C VAL A 88 -7.18 -10.26 -14.62
N ASP A 89 -7.72 -11.22 -15.37
CA ASP A 89 -8.36 -12.41 -14.80
C ASP A 89 -7.37 -13.26 -13.98
N GLY A 90 -6.11 -13.34 -14.44
CA GLY A 90 -5.01 -14.00 -13.73
C GLY A 90 -4.71 -13.40 -12.35
N LEU A 91 -4.98 -12.09 -12.17
CA LEU A 91 -4.84 -11.42 -10.88
C LEU A 91 -5.95 -11.77 -9.88
N LYS A 92 -7.01 -12.47 -10.31
CA LYS A 92 -8.17 -12.83 -9.48
C LYS A 92 -8.78 -11.60 -8.78
N PRO A 93 -9.28 -10.63 -9.55
CA PRO A 93 -9.82 -9.41 -8.98
C PRO A 93 -11.06 -9.72 -8.14
N GLU A 94 -11.26 -8.99 -7.06
CA GLU A 94 -12.42 -9.16 -6.16
C GLU A 94 -13.74 -8.87 -6.88
N ARG A 95 -13.68 -8.00 -7.90
CA ARG A 95 -14.81 -7.60 -8.73
C ARG A 95 -14.37 -7.46 -10.20
N PRO A 96 -15.28 -7.55 -11.17
CA PRO A 96 -14.96 -7.24 -12.56
C PRO A 96 -14.47 -5.81 -12.73
N LEU A 97 -13.67 -5.56 -13.78
CA LEU A 97 -13.32 -4.21 -14.21
C LEU A 97 -14.57 -3.39 -14.49
N ARG A 98 -14.63 -2.18 -13.94
CA ARG A 98 -15.76 -1.26 -14.12
C ARG A 98 -15.27 0.16 -14.36
N PRO A 99 -16.05 1.02 -15.03
CA PRO A 99 -15.78 2.45 -15.06
C PRO A 99 -15.71 3.03 -13.64
N GLY A 100 -14.80 3.97 -13.41
CA GLY A 100 -14.64 4.58 -12.09
C GLY A 100 -13.63 5.72 -12.09
N THR A 101 -13.36 6.25 -10.88
CA THR A 101 -12.29 7.21 -10.64
C THR A 101 -11.21 6.51 -9.82
N PRO A 102 -10.25 5.84 -10.47
CA PRO A 102 -9.20 5.11 -9.76
C PRO A 102 -8.38 6.04 -8.88
N PHE A 103 -7.96 5.52 -7.72
CA PHE A 103 -7.09 6.24 -6.78
C PHE A 103 -7.68 7.58 -6.30
N ALA A 104 -9.01 7.66 -6.17
CA ALA A 104 -9.69 8.89 -5.76
C ALA A 104 -9.20 9.40 -4.40
N GLY A 105 -8.93 10.71 -4.32
CA GLY A 105 -8.41 11.36 -3.10
C GLY A 105 -6.89 11.30 -2.98
N GLU A 106 -6.23 10.46 -3.77
CA GLU A 106 -4.78 10.44 -3.89
C GLU A 106 -4.35 11.55 -4.84
N GLY A 107 -3.29 12.29 -4.49
CA GLY A 107 -2.79 13.39 -5.32
C GLY A 107 -2.17 12.90 -6.64
N LYS A 108 -1.17 13.64 -7.11
CA LYS A 108 -0.43 13.31 -8.35
C LYS A 108 0.55 12.15 -8.12
N LEU A 109 0.05 10.92 -8.16
CA LEU A 109 0.83 9.70 -7.95
C LEU A 109 1.68 9.33 -9.17
N PHE A 110 1.05 9.18 -10.34
CA PHE A 110 1.69 8.67 -11.55
C PHE A 110 2.43 9.76 -12.35
N ASP A 111 2.11 11.03 -12.16
CA ASP A 111 2.85 12.17 -12.72
C ASP A 111 4.34 12.10 -12.33
N ARG A 112 4.68 11.61 -11.12
CA ARG A 112 6.07 11.40 -10.67
C ARG A 112 6.83 10.39 -11.54
N LEU A 113 6.11 9.43 -12.12
CA LEU A 113 6.67 8.47 -13.06
C LEU A 113 6.74 9.04 -14.49
N GLY A 114 6.30 10.28 -14.70
CA GLY A 114 6.12 10.90 -16.01
C GLY A 114 4.99 10.26 -16.80
N LEU A 115 3.93 9.82 -16.11
CA LEU A 115 2.74 9.20 -16.69
C LEU A 115 1.50 10.06 -16.41
N PRO A 116 0.47 10.02 -17.26
CA PRO A 116 -0.80 10.66 -16.95
C PRO A 116 -1.48 9.97 -15.76
N GLU A 117 -2.16 10.75 -14.93
CA GLU A 117 -2.96 10.20 -13.83
C GLU A 117 -4.13 9.37 -14.38
N PRO A 118 -4.35 8.14 -13.88
CA PRO A 118 -5.39 7.25 -14.39
C PRO A 118 -6.80 7.87 -14.35
N ALA A 119 -7.10 8.63 -13.30
CA ALA A 119 -8.37 9.35 -13.16
C ALA A 119 -8.60 10.44 -14.23
N SER A 120 -7.53 10.91 -14.89
CA SER A 120 -7.62 11.89 -15.97
C SER A 120 -7.80 11.26 -17.37
N VAL A 121 -7.66 9.94 -17.49
CA VAL A 121 -7.74 9.25 -18.79
C VAL A 121 -9.20 8.85 -19.11
N PRO A 122 -9.74 9.26 -20.26
CA PRO A 122 -11.09 8.88 -20.67
C PRO A 122 -11.26 7.36 -20.77
N GLY A 123 -12.41 6.85 -20.30
CA GLY A 123 -12.75 5.43 -20.39
C GLY A 123 -11.91 4.52 -19.50
N VAL A 124 -11.21 5.07 -18.50
CA VAL A 124 -10.49 4.28 -17.50
C VAL A 124 -11.45 3.33 -16.77
N ARG A 125 -10.99 2.10 -16.58
CA ARG A 125 -11.67 1.09 -15.78
C ARG A 125 -10.79 0.72 -14.60
N GLU A 126 -11.40 0.34 -13.49
CA GLU A 126 -10.69 -0.05 -12.28
C GLU A 126 -11.24 -1.34 -11.69
N THR A 127 -10.39 -1.99 -10.90
CA THR A 127 -10.78 -3.07 -10.00
C THR A 127 -9.85 -3.14 -8.79
N GLN A 128 -10.30 -3.82 -7.75
CA GLN A 128 -9.49 -4.19 -6.61
C GLN A 128 -9.04 -5.64 -6.78
N VAL A 129 -7.75 -5.86 -6.58
CA VAL A 129 -7.14 -7.18 -6.58
C VAL A 129 -7.08 -7.66 -5.14
N CYS A 130 -7.37 -8.93 -4.90
CA CYS A 130 -7.27 -9.49 -3.55
C CYS A 130 -5.81 -9.48 -3.10
N ALA A 131 -5.42 -8.45 -2.35
CA ALA A 131 -4.04 -8.26 -1.90
C ALA A 131 -3.55 -9.41 -1.00
N PRO A 132 -4.31 -9.90 0.01
CA PRO A 132 -3.90 -11.05 0.82
C PRO A 132 -3.84 -12.38 0.06
N CYS A 133 -4.56 -12.49 -1.07
CA CYS A 133 -4.55 -13.68 -1.90
C CYS A 133 -3.29 -13.80 -2.76
N LEU A 134 -2.68 -12.67 -3.10
CA LEU A 134 -1.43 -12.61 -3.84
C LEU A 134 -0.26 -12.45 -2.87
N ALA A 135 -0.25 -11.43 -2.03
CA ALA A 135 0.84 -11.16 -1.09
C ALA A 135 0.39 -11.17 0.37
N ARG A 136 1.16 -11.83 1.24
CA ARG A 136 0.80 -11.97 2.66
C ARG A 136 0.81 -10.65 3.43
N ASP A 137 1.59 -9.68 2.97
CA ASP A 137 1.87 -8.46 3.71
C ASP A 137 1.20 -7.21 3.10
N LEU A 138 0.65 -7.31 1.87
CA LEU A 138 -0.07 -6.20 1.26
C LEU A 138 -1.48 -6.04 1.83
N ASP A 139 -1.76 -4.86 2.38
CA ASP A 139 -3.09 -4.47 2.83
C ASP A 139 -4.05 -4.18 1.66
N PHE A 140 -3.53 -3.64 0.57
CA PHE A 140 -4.35 -3.17 -0.55
C PHE A 140 -3.62 -3.26 -1.89
N LEU A 141 -4.34 -3.64 -2.95
CA LEU A 141 -3.86 -3.59 -4.33
C LEU A 141 -5.02 -3.20 -5.26
N GLN A 142 -4.93 -2.02 -5.86
CA GLN A 142 -5.89 -1.54 -6.85
C GLN A 142 -5.25 -1.43 -8.22
N LEU A 143 -5.99 -1.87 -9.23
CA LEU A 143 -5.63 -1.82 -10.63
C LEU A 143 -6.54 -0.83 -11.37
N ALA A 144 -5.94 0.05 -12.15
CA ALA A 144 -6.61 0.81 -13.19
C ALA A 144 -6.07 0.44 -14.58
N VAL A 145 -6.96 0.44 -15.56
CA VAL A 145 -6.68 0.06 -16.94
C VAL A 145 -7.16 1.18 -17.85
N ALA A 146 -6.25 1.74 -18.64
CA ALA A 146 -6.57 2.82 -19.57
C ALA A 146 -5.98 2.54 -20.96
N ARG A 147 -6.81 2.68 -22.01
CA ARG A 147 -6.35 2.56 -23.39
C ARG A 147 -5.33 3.65 -23.69
N VAL A 148 -4.21 3.27 -24.30
CA VAL A 148 -3.23 4.20 -24.89
C VAL A 148 -3.61 4.47 -26.34
N ASP A 149 -3.94 3.40 -27.06
CA ASP A 149 -4.49 3.41 -28.42
C ASP A 149 -5.34 2.15 -28.64
N GLU A 150 -5.68 1.84 -29.90
CA GLU A 150 -6.48 0.65 -30.25
C GLU A 150 -5.80 -0.69 -29.93
N ARG A 151 -4.46 -0.72 -29.91
CA ARG A 151 -3.65 -1.94 -29.75
C ARG A 151 -2.93 -2.01 -28.41
N SER A 152 -2.82 -0.91 -27.70
CA SER A 152 -2.07 -0.82 -26.45
C SER A 152 -2.91 -0.28 -25.30
N THR A 153 -2.77 -0.90 -24.14
CA THR A 153 -3.46 -0.53 -22.91
C THR A 153 -2.45 -0.45 -21.78
N ARG A 154 -2.50 0.64 -21.02
CA ARG A 154 -1.67 0.83 -19.84
C ARG A 154 -2.40 0.35 -18.59
N LEU A 155 -1.69 -0.41 -17.79
CA LEU A 155 -2.10 -0.86 -16.48
C LEU A 155 -1.39 -0.01 -15.43
N TYR A 156 -2.11 0.33 -14.38
CA TYR A 156 -1.63 1.14 -13.25
C TYR A 156 -2.00 0.44 -11.97
N PHE A 157 -1.02 0.19 -11.12
CA PHE A 157 -1.19 -0.46 -9.84
C PHE A 157 -0.80 0.51 -8.73
N ARG A 158 -1.63 0.55 -7.70
CA ARG A 158 -1.32 1.15 -6.40
C ARG A 158 -1.48 0.09 -5.34
N ALA A 159 -0.40 -0.18 -4.62
CA ALA A 159 -0.39 -1.02 -3.45
C ALA A 159 -0.14 -0.20 -2.19
N ILE A 160 -0.72 -0.65 -1.08
CA ILE A 160 -0.42 -0.18 0.27
C ILE A 160 0.01 -1.41 1.09
N ASP A 161 1.09 -1.26 1.82
CA ASP A 161 1.80 -2.28 2.62
C ASP A 161 2.08 -1.77 4.04
#